data_AF-A0A1F5AEU7-F1
#
_entry.id   AF-A0A1F5AEU7-F1
#
_cell.length_a   1.000
_cell.length_b   1.000
_cell.length_c   1.000
_cell.angle_alpha   90.00
_cell.angle_beta   90.00
_cell.angle_gamma   90.00
#
_symmetry.space_group_name_H-M   'P 1'
#
loop_
_entity.id
_entity.type
_entity.pdbx_description
1 polymer ?
#
loop_
_entity_poly.entity_id
_entity_poly.type
_entity_poly.pdbx_seq_one_letter_code
_entity_poly.pdbx_strand_id
1 'polypeptide(L)'
;MVRRKWSLKGIALGAALIAAAVGILTFYVWYQTESVKLGIDVGKSDERIRELEEGIEMLKLRKAALLDPGRVERIARESLGLVDPKDDEIIYQKLDAPR
;
A
#
# COMPACT_ATOMS: atom_id res chain seq x y z
N MET A 1 -66.03 -29.77 18.81
CA MET A 1 -64.61 -29.48 19.13
C MET A 1 -63.72 -30.10 18.05
N VAL A 2 -63.31 -29.32 17.05
CA VAL A 2 -62.47 -29.81 15.95
C VAL A 2 -61.03 -29.90 16.46
N ARG A 3 -60.57 -31.11 16.84
CA ARG A 3 -59.17 -31.37 17.14
C ARG A 3 -58.37 -31.25 15.84
N ARG A 4 -57.85 -30.05 15.57
CA ARG A 4 -56.92 -29.76 14.49
C ARG A 4 -55.69 -30.65 14.70
N LYS A 5 -55.64 -31.81 14.04
CA LYS A 5 -54.44 -32.67 13.98
C LYS A 5 -53.48 -31.97 13.03
N TRP A 6 -52.65 -31.06 13.55
CA TRP A 6 -51.54 -30.51 12.77
C TRP A 6 -50.71 -31.70 12.29
N SER A 7 -50.54 -31.86 10.98
CA SER A 7 -49.73 -32.96 10.47
C SER A 7 -48.29 -32.70 10.94
N LEU A 8 -47.69 -33.65 11.66
CA LEU A 8 -46.30 -33.57 12.13
C LEU A 8 -45.33 -33.18 11.00
N LYS A 9 -45.66 -33.59 9.77
CA LYS A 9 -44.95 -33.23 8.53
C LYS A 9 -45.00 -31.72 8.24
N GLY A 10 -46.15 -31.07 8.46
CA GLY A 10 -46.30 -29.62 8.29
C GLY A 10 -45.53 -28.81 9.33
N ILE A 11 -45.50 -29.29 10.59
CA ILE A 11 -44.68 -28.67 11.64
C ILE A 11 -43.19 -28.82 11.32
N ALA A 12 -42.76 -30.02 10.89
CA ALA A 12 -41.38 -30.26 10.49
C ALA A 12 -40.95 -29.41 9.29
N LEU A 13 -41.81 -29.28 8.27
CA LEU A 13 -41.55 -28.40 7.11
C LEU A 13 -41.45 -26.93 7.53
N GLY A 14 -42.35 -26.46 8.40
CA GLY A 14 -42.29 -25.10 8.93
C GLY A 14 -41.01 -24.85 9.72
N ALA A 15 -40.63 -25.78 10.60
CA ALA A 15 -39.39 -25.69 11.36
C ALA A 15 -38.14 -25.70 10.47
N ALA A 16 -38.12 -26.53 9.41
CA ALA A 16 -37.03 -26.57 8.44
C ALA A 16 -36.88 -25.26 7.67
N LEU A 17 -38.00 -24.66 7.25
CA LEU A 17 -38.01 -23.35 6.58
C LEU A 17 -37.48 -22.25 7.50
N ILE A 18 -37.90 -22.24 8.77
CA ILE A 18 -37.41 -21.27 9.75
C ILE A 18 -35.90 -21.46 9.97
N ALA A 19 -35.44 -22.70 10.13
CA ALA A 19 -34.01 -23.00 10.29
C ALA A 19 -33.19 -22.55 9.08
N ALA A 20 -33.69 -22.79 7.86
CA ALA A 20 -33.06 -22.32 6.63
C ALA A 20 -32.99 -20.79 6.58
N ALA A 21 -34.07 -20.09 6.91
CA ALA A 21 -34.09 -18.64 6.94
C ALA A 21 -33.08 -18.06 7.94
N VAL A 22 -33.02 -18.64 9.15
CA VAL A 22 -32.03 -18.25 10.17
C VAL A 22 -30.61 -18.51 9.69
N GLY A 23 -30.35 -19.66 9.06
CA GLY A 23 -29.04 -19.99 8.50
C GLY A 23 -28.60 -19.00 7.42
N ILE A 24 -29.50 -18.65 6.49
CA ILE A 24 -29.23 -17.68 5.42
C ILE A 24 -28.95 -16.29 6.01
N LEU A 25 -29.78 -15.83 6.96
CA LEU A 25 -29.57 -14.53 7.62
C LEU A 25 -28.24 -14.48 8.39
N THR A 26 -27.91 -15.54 9.12
CA THR A 26 -26.65 -15.63 9.85
C THR A 26 -25.47 -15.58 8.90
N PHE A 27 -25.52 -16.35 7.81
CA PHE A 27 -24.48 -16.35 6.78
C PHE A 27 -24.35 -14.98 6.10
N TYR A 28 -25.47 -14.32 5.82
CA TYR A 28 -25.47 -12.99 5.21
C TYR A 28 -24.81 -11.94 6.10
N VAL A 29 -25.16 -11.90 7.39
CA VAL A 29 -24.56 -10.98 8.37
C VAL A 29 -23.06 -11.24 8.52
N TRP A 30 -22.66 -12.51 8.55
CA TRP A 30 -21.24 -12.89 8.58
C TRP A 30 -20.50 -12.38 7.34
N TYR A 31 -21.02 -12.67 6.15
CA TYR A 31 -20.43 -12.26 4.88
C TYR A 31 -20.30 -10.74 4.76
N GLN A 32 -21.34 -10.01 5.18
CA GLN A 32 -21.34 -8.55 5.19
C GLN A 32 -20.25 -8.01 6.13
N THR A 33 -20.11 -8.60 7.32
CA THR A 33 -19.10 -8.20 8.30
C THR A 33 -17.68 -8.44 7.76
N GLU A 34 -17.46 -9.59 7.13
CA GLU A 34 -16.15 -9.92 6.57
C GLU A 34 -15.78 -9.02 5.38
N SER A 35 -16.76 -8.67 4.55
CA SER A 35 -16.58 -7.72 3.45
C SER A 35 -16.19 -6.33 3.95
N VAL A 36 -16.79 -5.86 5.04
CA VAL A 36 -16.45 -4.57 5.66
C VAL A 36 -15.05 -4.60 6.24
N LYS A 37 -14.65 -5.68 6.92
CA LYS A 37 -13.26 -5.81 7.44
C LYS A 37 -12.24 -5.77 6.31
N LEU A 38 -12.49 -6.49 5.23
CA LEU A 38 -11.64 -6.46 4.03
C LEU A 38 -11.51 -5.04 3.48
N GLY A 39 -12.63 -4.30 3.38
CA GLY A 39 -12.60 -2.90 2.96
C GLY A 39 -11.75 -2.00 3.87
N ILE A 40 -11.81 -2.20 5.19
CA ILE A 40 -10.97 -1.47 6.16
C ILE A 40 -9.49 -1.82 5.99
N ASP A 41 -9.17 -3.11 5.81
CA ASP A 41 -7.78 -3.55 5.66
C ASP A 41 -7.16 -3.09 4.34
N VAL A 42 -7.96 -3.03 3.26
CA VAL A 42 -7.56 -2.37 2.01
C VAL A 42 -7.30 -0.89 2.26
N GLY A 43 -8.21 -0.18 2.94
CA GLY A 43 -8.04 1.24 3.24
C GLY A 43 -6.76 1.55 4.02
N LYS A 44 -6.44 0.74 5.04
CA LYS A 44 -5.17 0.86 5.80
C LYS A 44 -3.94 0.60 4.94
N SER A 45 -4.04 -0.35 4.01
CA SER A 45 -2.93 -0.68 3.11
C SER A 45 -2.69 0.45 2.12
N ASP A 46 -3.75 1.05 1.58
CA ASP A 46 -3.68 2.21 0.68
C ASP A 46 -3.09 3.44 1.38
N GLU A 47 -3.47 3.69 2.63
CA GLU A 47 -2.89 4.78 3.44
C GLU A 47 -1.39 4.58 3.61
N ARG A 48 -0.95 3.36 3.89
CA ARG A 48 0.47 3.04 4.04
C ARG A 48 1.25 3.14 2.74
N ILE A 49 0.64 2.80 1.60
CA ILE A 49 1.24 3.01 0.28
C ILE A 49 1.48 4.50 0.05
N ARG A 50 0.49 5.35 0.32
CA ARG A 50 0.61 6.81 0.16
C ARG A 50 1.71 7.40 1.04
N GLU A 51 1.77 7.02 2.31
CA GLU A 51 2.84 7.45 3.22
C GLU A 51 4.24 7.11 2.70
N LEU A 52 4.39 5.90 2.14
CA LEU A 52 5.65 5.46 1.56
C LEU A 52 6.00 6.22 0.28
N GLU A 53 5.02 6.50 -0.58
CA GLU A 53 5.21 7.27 -1.81
C GLU A 53 5.67 8.70 -1.51
N GLU A 54 5.00 9.38 -0.56
CA GLU A 54 5.40 10.71 -0.07
C GLU A 54 6.82 10.68 0.53
N GLY A 55 7.13 9.64 1.30
CA GLY A 55 8.47 9.42 1.85
C GLY A 55 9.54 9.28 0.77
N ILE A 56 9.26 8.52 -0.30
CA ILE A 56 10.17 8.35 -1.44
C ILE A 56 10.40 9.69 -2.15
N GLU A 57 9.34 10.47 -2.38
CA GLU A 57 9.46 11.77 -3.04
C GLU A 57 10.32 12.73 -2.21
N MET A 58 10.06 12.83 -0.91
CA MET A 58 10.85 13.63 0.01
C MET A 58 12.33 13.22 0.01
N LEU A 59 12.61 11.91 0.01
CA LEU A 59 13.98 11.40 -0.04
C LEU A 59 14.67 11.71 -1.37
N LYS A 60 13.95 11.65 -2.50
CA LYS A 60 14.47 12.04 -3.81
C LYS A 60 14.84 13.53 -3.84
N LEU A 61 13.98 14.39 -3.31
CA LEU A 61 14.25 15.83 -3.21
C LEU A 61 15.47 16.08 -2.32
N ARG A 62 15.55 15.43 -1.16
CA ARG A 62 16.70 15.55 -0.26
C ARG A 62 17.98 15.07 -0.92
N LYS A 63 17.95 13.95 -1.64
CA LYS A 63 19.09 13.45 -2.42
C LYS A 63 19.53 14.48 -3.45
N ALA A 64 18.60 15.05 -4.22
CA ALA A 64 18.90 16.06 -5.22
C ALA A 64 19.55 17.30 -4.59
N ALA A 65 19.00 17.80 -3.48
CA ALA A 65 19.57 18.93 -2.75
C ALA A 65 20.96 18.64 -2.16
N LEU A 66 21.20 17.40 -1.72
CA LEU A 66 22.52 16.99 -1.19
C LEU A 66 23.57 16.87 -2.30
N LEU A 67 23.17 16.39 -3.48
CA LEU A 67 24.00 16.21 -4.66
C LEU A 67 24.05 17.44 -5.57
N ASP A 68 23.42 18.54 -5.15
CA ASP A 68 23.48 19.80 -5.87
C ASP A 68 24.96 20.19 -6.12
N PRO A 69 25.37 20.41 -7.37
CA PRO A 69 26.77 20.70 -7.70
C PRO A 69 27.33 21.89 -6.94
N GLY A 70 26.55 22.94 -6.71
CA GLY A 70 26.98 24.11 -5.94
C GLY A 70 27.24 23.76 -4.48
N ARG A 71 26.40 22.92 -3.87
CA ARG A 71 26.65 22.39 -2.52
C ARG A 71 27.89 21.50 -2.49
N VAL A 72 28.09 20.63 -3.47
CA VAL A 72 29.27 19.74 -3.56
C VAL A 72 30.54 20.56 -3.73
N GLU A 73 30.55 21.54 -4.64
CA GLU A 73 31.68 22.44 -4.88
C GLU A 73 32.04 23.24 -3.62
N ARG A 74 31.03 23.78 -2.93
CA ARG A 74 31.24 24.49 -1.66
C ARG A 74 31.91 23.59 -0.62
N ILE A 75 31.45 22.34 -0.46
CA ILE A 75 32.09 21.39 0.47
C ILE A 75 33.53 21.10 0.02
N ALA A 76 33.75 20.88 -1.27
CA ALA A 76 35.07 20.62 -1.84
C ALA A 76 36.06 21.76 -1.53
N ARG A 77 35.67 23.02 -1.78
CA ARG A 77 36.53 24.19 -1.58
C ARG A 77 36.66 24.58 -0.10
N GLU A 78 35.54 24.69 0.62
CA GLU A 78 35.53 25.25 1.98
C GLU A 78 35.90 24.22 3.06
N SER A 79 35.43 22.97 2.94
CA SER A 79 35.64 21.94 3.96
C SER A 79 36.84 21.05 3.67
N LEU A 80 37.09 20.75 2.40
CA LEU A 80 38.18 19.86 1.99
C LEU A 80 39.42 20.60 1.45
N GLY A 81 39.31 21.92 1.23
CA GLY A 81 40.43 22.73 0.73
C GLY A 81 40.86 22.37 -0.69
N LEU A 82 39.98 21.74 -1.47
CA LEU A 82 40.26 21.37 -2.85
C LEU A 82 40.34 22.63 -3.72
N VAL A 83 41.33 22.65 -4.59
CA VAL A 83 41.57 23.71 -5.58
C VAL A 83 41.41 23.13 -6.97
N ASP A 84 41.10 23.98 -7.94
CA ASP A 84 41.00 23.54 -9.33
C ASP A 84 42.37 23.04 -9.81
N PRO A 85 42.42 21.90 -10.53
CA PRO A 85 43.65 21.38 -11.10
C PRO A 85 44.20 22.36 -12.14
N LYS A 86 45.52 22.35 -12.31
CA LYS A 86 46.16 23.13 -13.37
C LYS A 86 45.96 22.46 -14.73
N ASP A 87 46.06 23.24 -15.81
CA ASP A 87 45.85 22.75 -17.18
C ASP A 87 46.78 21.58 -17.55
N ASP A 88 47.99 21.51 -16.97
CA ASP A 88 48.96 20.43 -17.16
C ASP A 88 48.62 19.12 -16.41
N GLU A 89 47.66 19.16 -15.48
CA GLU A 89 47.21 18.01 -14.67
C GLU A 89 45.94 17.35 -15.26
N ILE A 90 45.32 17.93 -16.28
CA ILE A 90 44.05 17.45 -16.88
C ILE A 90 44.32 16.52 -18.07
N ILE A 91 43.91 15.25 -17.95
CA ILE A 91 43.99 14.26 -19.03
C ILE A 91 42.59 14.01 -19.62
N TYR A 92 42.39 14.36 -20.89
CA TYR A 92 41.15 14.08 -21.61
C TYR A 92 41.16 12.65 -22.18
N GLN A 93 40.36 11.75 -21.61
CA GLN A 93 40.14 10.42 -22.18
C GLN A 93 39.02 10.48 -23.22
N LYS A 94 39.33 10.06 -24.46
CA LYS A 94 38.33 9.93 -25.52
C LYS A 94 37.46 8.70 -25.20
N LEU A 95 36.17 8.90 -24.99
CA LEU A 95 35.24 7.79 -24.77
C LEU A 95 35.10 7.03 -26.10
N ASP A 96 35.71 5.85 -26.20
CA ASP A 96 35.48 4.97 -27.34
C ASP A 96 34.01 4.53 -27.32
N ALA A 97 33.27 4.87 -28.37
CA ALA A 97 31.85 4.59 -28.47
C ALA A 97 31.58 3.08 -28.35
N PRO A 98 30.56 2.64 -27.57
CA PRO A 98 30.21 1.24 -27.48
C PRO A 98 29.67 0.75 -28.84
N ARG A 99 30.22 -0.38 -29.31
CA ARG A 99 29.67 -1.19 -30.42
C ARG A 99 28.37 -1.85 -30.03
#